data_AF-A0A2V5GY19-F1
#
_entry.id   AF-A0A2V5GY19-F1
#
_cell.length_a   1.000
_cell.length_b   1.000
_cell.length_c   1.000
_cell.angle_alpha   90.00
_cell.angle_beta   90.00
_cell.angle_gamma   90.00
#
_symmetry.space_group_name_H-M   'P 1'
#
loop_
_entity.id
_entity.type
_entity.pdbx_description
1 polymer ?
#
loop_
_entity_poly.entity_id
_entity_poly.type
_entity_poly.pdbx_seq_one_letter_code
_entity_poly.pdbx_strand_id
1 'polypeptide(L)'
;MADNLPQGTVKHQEKEKLPPIHVSKPDDVEVGQVSSLDEAELFLHEHGVSHEQLQAMLDDPVRTKKLRRRIDLILLPLMCGTYCLQYIDKQALSYSAVFDLFTDAHIDSNQYSWLASIFYFGYLFWEYPASYIAQRLPIGTVVSSFVIAWGAILMITAACHNFTGMAVCRLLLGCFESPITPCFMMIVGMWYVRQEQPFRAGIFYCCNGVGSMVGGLITYGIGQMDGFPVWRAVFLICGGATILWGILMLLFLPNSILSSKRFSVEETIMLIGRGKQNHTGILNRSIKWYQIREALVDPQVWLLFLFTLLNETVNGGVANFGKLIIRGLVSSSLLTTVLSIPQGAFQVFFILSGTYLSSRFKNIRTVIMAVYLIPTVTGVCLLWKLPRTNRYGVLFGYYIVGSFVTSLVLALQMPSSNMGGYTKRVTATAFVFLAYCIGNIIGPHAFLAAEAPVYATGCKLILACALCQMVIAGMLRVLLARRNRQREFAVTTAGSGGDEGGEVMADLTDFENSQFRYVL
;
A
#
# COMPACT_ATOMS: atom_id res chain seq x y z
N MET A 1 46.49 55.41 36.47
CA MET A 1 46.37 56.21 35.25
C MET A 1 47.45 55.76 34.28
N ALA A 2 47.08 54.97 33.28
CA ALA A 2 47.87 54.78 32.06
C ALA A 2 46.95 54.11 31.03
N ASP A 3 46.44 54.90 30.09
CA ASP A 3 45.88 54.45 28.82
C ASP A 3 47.01 53.87 27.96
N ASN A 4 46.76 52.74 27.30
CA ASN A 4 47.55 52.23 26.18
C ASN A 4 46.67 51.36 25.26
N LEU A 5 46.49 51.81 24.02
CA LEU A 5 46.22 50.99 22.82
C LEU A 5 47.55 50.94 22.01
N PRO A 6 47.80 50.05 21.01
CA PRO A 6 46.86 49.27 20.19
C PRO A 6 47.31 47.85 19.71
N GLN A 7 46.37 47.15 19.05
CA GLN A 7 46.50 46.23 17.89
C GLN A 7 47.36 44.94 17.92
N GLY A 8 46.65 43.80 17.82
CA GLY A 8 46.76 42.86 16.70
C GLY A 8 47.90 41.83 16.68
N THR A 9 47.59 40.57 16.99
CA THR A 9 48.35 39.43 16.44
C THR A 9 47.48 38.18 16.34
N VAL A 10 47.42 37.67 15.11
CA VAL A 10 46.78 36.42 14.68
C VAL A 10 47.46 35.22 15.35
N LYS A 11 46.71 34.35 16.01
CA LYS A 11 47.16 32.98 16.34
C LYS A 11 46.25 31.98 15.65
N HIS A 12 46.84 31.27 14.68
CA HIS A 12 46.29 30.05 14.09
C HIS A 12 46.01 29.02 15.20
N GLN A 13 44.76 28.57 15.31
CA GLN A 13 44.43 27.34 16.03
C GLN A 13 44.91 26.15 15.21
N GLU A 14 45.88 25.43 15.74
CA GLU A 14 46.34 24.13 15.25
C GLU A 14 45.19 23.12 15.24
N LYS A 15 45.00 22.47 14.09
CA LYS A 15 44.15 21.28 13.95
C LYS A 15 44.75 20.17 14.78
N GLU A 16 44.07 19.77 15.84
CA GLU A 16 44.38 18.60 16.65
C GLU A 16 44.33 17.35 15.76
N LYS A 17 45.50 16.77 15.45
CA LYS A 17 45.64 15.54 14.69
C LYS A 17 45.27 14.36 15.59
N LEU A 18 44.25 13.61 15.22
CA LEU A 18 43.93 12.30 15.78
C LEU A 18 45.14 11.36 15.71
N PRO A 19 45.41 10.53 16.74
CA PRO A 19 46.54 9.60 16.75
C PRO A 19 46.38 8.46 15.73
N PRO A 20 47.47 7.84 15.26
CA PRO A 20 47.45 6.84 14.20
C PRO A 20 46.81 5.52 14.67
N ILE A 21 45.90 5.01 13.83
CA ILE A 21 45.09 3.80 14.06
C ILE A 21 45.94 2.54 13.84
N HIS A 22 45.96 1.64 14.83
CA HIS A 22 46.50 0.29 14.67
C HIS A 22 45.49 -0.57 13.89
N VAL A 23 45.92 -1.09 12.73
CA VAL A 23 45.16 -2.07 11.93
C VAL A 23 45.44 -3.47 12.47
N SER A 24 44.46 -4.11 13.11
CA SER A 24 44.47 -5.55 13.35
C SER A 24 43.90 -6.28 12.12
N LYS A 25 44.60 -7.33 11.67
CA LYS A 25 44.27 -8.14 10.48
C LYS A 25 42.97 -8.95 10.66
N PRO A 26 42.32 -9.37 9.56
CA PRO A 26 41.01 -10.00 9.57
C PRO A 26 41.15 -11.53 9.63
N ASP A 27 41.10 -12.10 10.82
CA ASP A 27 40.87 -13.53 11.02
C ASP A 27 40.00 -13.62 12.28
N ASP A 28 38.67 -13.60 12.12
CA ASP A 28 37.64 -14.09 13.06
C ASP A 28 36.26 -13.56 12.61
N VAL A 29 35.71 -14.11 11.52
CA VAL A 29 34.27 -14.00 11.23
C VAL A 29 33.76 -15.41 10.94
N GLU A 30 33.01 -15.98 11.87
CA GLU A 30 32.31 -17.24 11.67
C GLU A 30 31.26 -17.10 10.55
N VAL A 31 31.36 -18.00 9.57
CA VAL A 31 30.50 -18.06 8.39
C VAL A 31 29.08 -18.43 8.82
N GLY A 32 28.11 -17.51 8.75
CA GLY A 32 26.70 -17.90 8.85
C GLY A 32 25.60 -16.88 9.15
N GLN A 33 25.87 -15.61 9.47
CA GLN A 33 24.80 -14.67 9.87
C GLN A 33 24.62 -13.45 8.94
N VAL A 34 23.49 -13.46 8.24
CA VAL A 34 22.79 -12.29 7.64
C VAL A 34 23.62 -11.38 6.72
N SER A 35 23.75 -11.80 5.46
CA SER A 35 24.59 -11.15 4.41
C SER A 35 24.29 -9.69 4.04
N SER A 36 23.30 -9.01 4.63
CA SER A 36 23.06 -7.57 4.42
C SER A 36 23.45 -6.70 5.63
N LEU A 37 23.75 -7.30 6.79
CA LEU A 37 24.19 -6.60 7.99
C LEU A 37 25.72 -6.48 8.05
N ASP A 38 26.45 -7.45 7.48
CA ASP A 38 27.92 -7.42 7.38
C ASP A 38 28.44 -6.25 6.55
N GLU A 39 27.86 -5.95 5.38
CA GLU A 39 28.31 -4.81 4.55
C GLU A 39 28.10 -3.46 5.25
N ALA A 40 27.05 -3.35 6.06
CA ALA A 40 26.76 -2.14 6.82
C ALA A 40 27.71 -1.98 8.02
N GLU A 41 28.14 -3.08 8.64
CA GLU A 41 29.17 -3.08 9.68
C GLU A 41 30.56 -2.81 9.13
N LEU A 42 30.91 -3.42 7.99
CA LEU A 42 32.13 -3.12 7.25
C LEU A 42 32.17 -1.64 6.86
N PHE A 43 31.07 -1.06 6.38
CA PHE A 43 31.01 0.36 6.03
C PHE A 43 31.20 1.28 7.25
N LEU A 44 30.61 0.93 8.40
CA LEU A 44 30.79 1.68 9.65
C LEU A 44 32.25 1.59 10.15
N HIS A 45 32.85 0.41 10.02
CA HIS A 45 34.24 0.14 10.42
C HIS A 45 35.24 0.86 9.48
N GLU A 46 35.01 0.86 8.17
CA GLU A 46 35.80 1.59 7.17
C GLU A 46 35.82 3.11 7.43
N HIS A 47 34.72 3.66 7.95
CA HIS A 47 34.60 5.08 8.27
C HIS A 47 34.94 5.41 9.73
N GLY A 48 35.39 4.42 10.52
CA GLY A 48 35.87 4.61 11.89
C GLY A 48 34.81 5.13 12.88
N VAL A 49 33.52 4.87 12.65
CA VAL A 49 32.44 5.39 13.49
C VAL A 49 32.17 4.45 14.66
N SER A 50 32.39 4.91 15.89
CA SER A 50 32.07 4.13 17.09
C SER A 50 30.55 4.05 17.33
N HIS A 51 30.09 3.01 18.02
CA HIS A 51 28.68 2.88 18.39
C HIS A 51 28.14 4.06 19.20
N GLU A 52 28.97 4.68 20.05
CA GLU A 52 28.60 5.87 20.82
C GLU A 52 28.41 7.10 19.93
N GLN A 53 29.27 7.29 18.93
CA GLN A 53 29.13 8.38 17.96
C GLN A 53 27.88 8.22 17.10
N LEU A 54 27.58 6.98 16.71
CA LEU A 54 26.35 6.64 15.99
C LEU A 54 25.11 6.97 16.82
N GLN A 55 25.10 6.60 18.10
CA GLN A 55 24.00 6.91 19.03
C GLN A 55 23.82 8.43 19.18
N ALA A 56 24.91 9.16 19.41
CA ALA A 56 24.88 10.63 19.55
C ALA A 56 24.34 11.34 18.29
N MET A 57 24.63 10.81 17.10
CA MET A 57 24.06 11.33 15.84
C MET A 57 22.55 11.07 15.72
N LEU A 58 22.08 9.92 16.21
CA LEU A 58 20.66 9.53 16.17
C LEU A 58 19.82 10.33 17.18
N ASP A 59 20.42 10.65 18.32
CA ASP A 59 19.78 11.41 19.40
C ASP A 59 19.61 12.91 19.07
N ASP A 60 20.28 13.43 18.04
CA ASP A 60 20.06 14.79 17.53
C ASP A 60 18.73 14.87 16.73
N PRO A 61 17.66 15.48 17.29
CA PRO A 61 16.35 15.50 16.65
C PRO A 61 16.32 16.36 15.38
N VAL A 62 17.22 17.34 15.24
CA VAL A 62 17.28 18.24 14.08
C VAL A 62 17.83 17.50 12.86
N ARG A 63 18.93 16.77 13.05
CA ARG A 63 19.56 15.95 12.00
C ARG A 63 18.63 14.81 11.56
N THR A 64 18.07 14.09 12.51
CA THR A 64 17.10 13.01 12.29
C THR A 64 15.87 13.49 11.52
N LYS A 65 15.35 14.69 11.80
CA LYS A 65 14.23 15.29 11.06
C LYS A 65 14.62 15.76 9.65
N LYS A 66 15.82 16.31 9.47
CA LYS A 66 16.35 16.73 8.16
C LYS A 66 16.56 15.53 7.24
N LEU A 67 17.22 14.49 7.74
CA LEU A 67 17.41 13.22 7.02
C LEU A 67 16.06 12.64 6.61
N ARG A 68 15.10 12.56 7.53
CA ARG A 68 13.76 12.04 7.24
C ARG A 68 13.06 12.82 6.13
N ARG A 69 13.09 14.15 6.17
CA ARG A 69 12.52 14.98 5.09
C ARG A 69 13.19 14.70 3.75
N ARG A 70 14.50 14.46 3.73
CA ARG A 70 15.23 14.14 2.51
C ARG A 70 14.83 12.77 1.94
N ILE A 71 14.66 11.75 2.80
CA ILE A 71 14.12 10.44 2.40
C ILE A 71 12.71 10.63 1.83
N ASP A 72 11.84 11.34 2.55
CA ASP A 72 10.46 11.63 2.14
C ASP A 72 10.41 12.31 0.78
N LEU A 73 11.26 13.31 0.51
CA LEU A 73 11.30 14.03 -0.76
C LEU A 73 11.80 13.20 -1.95
N ILE A 74 12.53 12.11 -1.71
CA ILE A 74 13.04 11.24 -2.77
C ILE A 74 12.09 10.06 -3.00
N LEU A 75 11.70 9.35 -1.94
CA LEU A 75 10.94 8.11 -2.04
C LEU A 75 9.43 8.34 -2.18
N LEU A 76 8.84 9.26 -1.39
CA LEU A 76 7.39 9.40 -1.39
C LEU A 76 6.84 9.89 -2.74
N PRO A 77 7.41 10.89 -3.44
CA PRO A 77 6.89 11.31 -4.74
C PRO A 77 6.91 10.17 -5.77
N LEU A 78 7.97 9.36 -5.76
CA LEU A 78 8.10 8.20 -6.63
C LEU A 78 7.01 7.17 -6.33
N MET A 79 6.84 6.81 -5.06
CA MET A 79 5.84 5.83 -4.63
C MET A 79 4.40 6.32 -4.87
N CYS A 80 4.13 7.59 -4.55
CA CYS A 80 2.82 8.22 -4.74
C CYS A 80 2.45 8.32 -6.21
N GLY A 81 3.40 8.71 -7.08
CA GLY A 81 3.18 8.77 -8.52
C GLY A 81 2.91 7.40 -9.13
N THR A 82 3.66 6.36 -8.71
CA THR A 82 3.42 4.99 -9.18
C THR A 82 2.06 4.47 -8.75
N TYR A 83 1.65 4.67 -7.48
CA TYR A 83 0.30 4.29 -7.02
C TYR A 83 -0.81 5.07 -7.71
N CYS A 84 -0.59 6.34 -8.00
CA CYS A 84 -1.53 7.17 -8.76
C CYS A 84 -1.75 6.58 -10.17
N LEU A 85 -0.66 6.30 -10.91
CA LEU A 85 -0.70 5.67 -12.23
C LEU A 85 -1.30 4.27 -12.16
N GLN A 86 -0.97 3.50 -11.12
CA GLN A 86 -1.49 2.16 -10.90
C GLN A 86 -3.01 2.15 -10.84
N TYR A 87 -3.57 3.11 -10.11
CA TYR A 87 -5.01 3.24 -10.02
C TYR A 87 -5.64 3.75 -11.32
N ILE A 88 -4.99 4.67 -12.03
CA ILE A 88 -5.45 5.16 -13.34
C ILE A 88 -5.56 4.00 -14.34
N ASP A 89 -4.53 3.15 -14.43
CA ASP A 89 -4.47 2.08 -15.42
C ASP A 89 -5.43 0.94 -15.08
N LYS A 90 -5.60 0.59 -13.79
CA LYS A 90 -6.68 -0.31 -13.35
C LYS A 90 -8.06 0.20 -13.80
N GLN A 91 -8.29 1.49 -13.62
CA GLN A 91 -9.54 2.14 -13.98
C GLN A 91 -9.69 2.38 -15.49
N ALA A 92 -8.64 2.19 -16.30
CA ALA A 92 -8.67 2.35 -17.75
C ALA A 92 -9.73 1.46 -18.40
N LEU A 93 -9.97 0.24 -17.89
CA LEU A 93 -11.07 -0.60 -18.36
C LEU A 93 -12.43 0.08 -18.22
N SER A 94 -12.67 0.65 -17.04
CA SER A 94 -13.92 1.31 -16.67
C SER A 94 -14.09 2.63 -17.40
N TYR A 95 -13.02 3.39 -17.63
CA TYR A 95 -13.03 4.60 -18.47
C TYR A 95 -13.41 4.25 -19.91
N SER A 96 -12.74 3.26 -20.50
CA SER A 96 -12.97 2.81 -21.87
C SER A 96 -14.38 2.22 -22.09
N ALA A 97 -14.96 1.57 -21.08
CA ALA A 97 -16.30 0.98 -21.15
C ALA A 97 -17.43 2.02 -21.35
N VAL A 98 -17.21 3.29 -21.00
CA VAL A 98 -18.20 4.37 -21.17
C VAL A 98 -18.22 4.93 -22.60
N PHE A 99 -17.19 4.62 -23.38
CA PHE A 99 -17.05 4.99 -24.80
C PHE A 99 -17.33 3.76 -25.68
N ASP A 100 -16.55 3.61 -26.76
CA ASP A 100 -16.83 2.69 -27.86
C ASP A 100 -16.24 1.28 -27.68
N LEU A 101 -15.76 0.94 -26.47
CA LEU A 101 -15.07 -0.34 -26.21
C LEU A 101 -15.94 -1.56 -26.58
N PHE A 102 -17.23 -1.53 -26.22
CA PHE A 102 -18.15 -2.65 -26.49
C PHE A 102 -18.38 -2.84 -27.99
N THR A 103 -18.51 -1.74 -28.74
CA THR A 103 -18.80 -1.76 -30.17
C THR A 103 -17.57 -2.10 -31.01
N ASP A 104 -16.41 -1.53 -30.67
CA ASP A 104 -15.17 -1.71 -31.45
C ASP A 104 -14.50 -3.06 -31.26
N ALA A 105 -14.63 -3.65 -30.08
CA ALA A 105 -13.96 -4.90 -29.73
C ALA A 105 -14.91 -6.09 -29.65
N HIS A 106 -16.19 -5.89 -30.03
CA HIS A 106 -17.25 -6.90 -30.08
C HIS A 106 -17.36 -7.74 -28.81
N ILE A 107 -17.34 -7.07 -27.65
CA ILE A 107 -17.32 -7.71 -26.32
C ILE A 107 -18.73 -7.70 -25.72
N ASP A 108 -19.16 -8.81 -25.15
CA ASP A 108 -20.37 -8.85 -24.32
C ASP A 108 -20.12 -8.40 -22.87
N SER A 109 -21.15 -7.99 -22.15
CA SER A 109 -21.04 -7.59 -20.74
C SER A 109 -20.53 -8.72 -19.83
N ASN A 110 -20.83 -9.99 -20.14
CA ASN A 110 -20.24 -11.15 -19.45
C ASN A 110 -18.73 -11.25 -19.68
N GLN A 111 -18.29 -11.03 -20.92
CA GLN A 111 -16.88 -11.01 -21.27
C GLN A 111 -16.16 -9.81 -20.62
N TYR A 112 -16.81 -8.65 -20.52
CA TYR A 112 -16.29 -7.50 -19.78
C TYR A 112 -16.01 -7.84 -18.31
N SER A 113 -16.94 -8.55 -17.66
CA SER A 113 -16.76 -9.03 -16.28
C SER A 113 -15.57 -10.00 -16.15
N TRP A 114 -15.35 -10.86 -17.15
CA TRP A 114 -14.17 -11.72 -17.20
C TRP A 114 -12.87 -10.94 -17.43
N LEU A 115 -12.86 -9.89 -18.27
CA LEU A 115 -11.66 -9.05 -18.47
C LEU A 115 -11.23 -8.36 -17.17
N ALA A 116 -12.19 -7.93 -16.35
CA ALA A 116 -11.90 -7.39 -15.02
C ALA A 116 -11.31 -8.47 -14.10
N SER A 117 -11.85 -9.69 -14.13
CA SER A 117 -11.43 -10.80 -13.25
C SER A 117 -10.08 -11.42 -13.64
N ILE A 118 -9.81 -11.59 -14.93
CA ILE A 118 -8.56 -12.19 -15.47
C ILE A 118 -7.31 -11.44 -15.00
N PHE A 119 -7.42 -10.11 -14.85
CA PHE A 119 -6.37 -9.30 -14.26
C PHE A 119 -5.98 -9.78 -12.85
N TYR A 120 -6.96 -10.08 -11.99
CA TYR A 120 -6.70 -10.53 -10.62
C TYR A 120 -6.21 -11.98 -10.53
N PHE A 121 -6.52 -12.84 -11.51
CA PHE A 121 -5.90 -14.17 -11.61
C PHE A 121 -4.39 -14.07 -11.86
N GLY A 122 -3.98 -13.19 -12.79
CA GLY A 122 -2.57 -12.92 -13.05
C GLY A 122 -1.88 -12.30 -11.84
N TYR A 123 -2.55 -11.34 -11.19
CA TYR A 123 -2.07 -10.71 -9.97
C TYR A 123 -1.78 -11.74 -8.88
N LEU A 124 -2.76 -12.61 -8.57
CA LEU A 124 -2.67 -13.60 -7.52
C LEU A 124 -1.55 -14.61 -7.75
N PHE A 125 -1.41 -15.12 -8.97
CA PHE A 125 -0.39 -16.12 -9.28
C PHE A 125 1.02 -15.52 -9.23
N TRP A 126 1.19 -14.30 -9.75
CA TRP A 126 2.51 -13.70 -9.92
C TRP A 126 3.01 -12.94 -8.68
N GLU A 127 2.12 -12.59 -7.75
CA GLU A 127 2.49 -11.87 -6.52
C GLU A 127 3.59 -12.61 -5.72
N TYR A 128 3.47 -13.93 -5.58
CA TYR A 128 4.44 -14.73 -4.83
C TYR A 128 5.81 -14.83 -5.54
N PRO A 129 5.89 -15.27 -6.82
CA PRO A 129 7.14 -15.25 -7.57
C PRO A 129 7.80 -13.88 -7.62
N ALA A 130 7.04 -12.81 -7.87
CA ALA A 130 7.59 -11.47 -8.02
C ALA A 130 8.11 -10.90 -6.69
N SER A 131 7.42 -11.16 -5.58
CA SER A 131 7.89 -10.80 -4.24
C SER A 131 9.18 -11.52 -3.88
N TYR A 132 9.33 -12.78 -4.29
CA TYR A 132 10.56 -13.54 -4.10
C TYR A 132 11.73 -12.99 -4.93
N ILE A 133 11.48 -12.61 -6.19
CA ILE A 133 12.48 -11.97 -7.05
C ILE A 133 12.94 -10.63 -6.44
N ALA A 134 11.99 -9.83 -5.96
CA ALA A 134 12.29 -8.54 -5.33
C ALA A 134 13.13 -8.65 -4.06
N GLN A 135 13.08 -9.77 -3.35
CA GLN A 135 13.94 -10.01 -2.18
C GLN A 135 15.38 -10.36 -2.54
N ARG A 136 15.64 -10.85 -3.76
CA ARG A 136 16.97 -11.33 -4.19
C ARG A 136 17.71 -10.36 -5.09
N LEU A 137 16.99 -9.52 -5.81
CA LEU A 137 17.53 -8.57 -6.78
C LEU A 137 17.41 -7.13 -6.26
N PRO A 138 18.17 -6.18 -6.83
CA PRO A 138 18.04 -4.77 -6.50
C PRO A 138 16.60 -4.29 -6.68
N ILE A 139 15.93 -3.97 -5.56
CA ILE A 139 14.48 -3.68 -5.53
C ILE A 139 14.12 -2.54 -6.48
N GLY A 140 14.98 -1.51 -6.56
CA GLY A 140 14.76 -0.34 -7.42
C GLY A 140 14.67 -0.71 -8.90
N THR A 141 15.64 -1.46 -9.41
CA THR A 141 15.68 -1.94 -10.79
C THR A 141 14.54 -2.90 -11.11
N VAL A 142 14.20 -3.80 -10.17
CA VAL A 142 13.09 -4.75 -10.34
C VAL A 142 11.79 -3.99 -10.48
N VAL A 143 11.45 -3.13 -9.51
CA VAL A 143 10.17 -2.40 -9.54
C VAL A 143 10.06 -1.54 -10.79
N SER A 144 11.14 -0.84 -11.17
CA SER A 144 11.14 0.02 -12.36
C SER A 144 10.95 -0.79 -13.65
N SER A 145 11.62 -1.94 -13.78
CA SER A 145 11.43 -2.85 -14.93
C SER A 145 10.00 -3.37 -15.03
N PHE A 146 9.39 -3.71 -13.90
CA PHE A 146 7.99 -4.16 -13.85
C PHE A 146 7.04 -3.03 -14.24
N VAL A 147 7.29 -1.78 -13.81
CA VAL A 147 6.48 -0.63 -14.21
C VAL A 147 6.56 -0.35 -15.71
N ILE A 148 7.76 -0.46 -16.31
CA ILE A 148 7.94 -0.31 -17.76
C ILE A 148 7.20 -1.43 -18.51
N ALA A 149 7.33 -2.68 -18.08
CA ALA A 149 6.64 -3.82 -18.71
C ALA A 149 5.12 -3.70 -18.61
N TRP A 150 4.60 -3.28 -17.45
CA TRP A 150 3.19 -2.99 -17.23
C TRP A 150 2.68 -1.90 -18.17
N GLY A 151 3.37 -0.76 -18.27
CA GLY A 151 3.00 0.31 -19.19
C GLY A 151 3.02 -0.13 -20.66
N ALA A 152 4.01 -0.95 -21.06
CA ALA A 152 4.09 -1.51 -22.41
C ALA A 152 2.89 -2.40 -22.75
N ILE A 153 2.48 -3.29 -21.84
CA ILE A 153 1.32 -4.16 -22.04
C ILE A 153 0.02 -3.35 -22.09
N LEU A 154 -0.07 -2.28 -21.30
CA LEU A 154 -1.22 -1.38 -21.37
C LEU A 154 -1.32 -0.72 -22.76
N MET A 155 -0.21 -0.29 -23.35
CA MET A 155 -0.19 0.22 -24.73
C MET A 155 -0.55 -0.87 -25.76
N ILE A 156 -0.05 -2.10 -25.60
CA ILE A 156 -0.36 -3.24 -26.49
C ILE A 156 -1.86 -3.57 -26.43
N THR A 157 -2.53 -3.34 -25.30
CA THR A 157 -3.97 -3.54 -25.15
C THR A 157 -4.77 -2.71 -26.16
N ALA A 158 -4.28 -1.52 -26.55
CA ALA A 158 -4.92 -0.68 -27.56
C ALA A 158 -4.90 -1.28 -28.98
N ALA A 159 -3.99 -2.22 -29.26
CA ALA A 159 -3.88 -2.92 -30.53
C ALA A 159 -4.74 -4.20 -30.59
N CYS A 160 -5.43 -4.56 -29.50
CA CYS A 160 -6.25 -5.76 -29.45
C CYS A 160 -7.62 -5.53 -30.11
N HIS A 161 -8.06 -6.50 -30.92
CA HIS A 161 -9.33 -6.46 -31.64
C HIS A 161 -10.32 -7.56 -31.22
N ASN A 162 -9.91 -8.45 -30.32
CA ASN A 162 -10.70 -9.60 -29.89
C ASN A 162 -10.62 -9.80 -28.38
N PHE A 163 -11.62 -10.50 -27.83
CA PHE A 163 -11.68 -10.85 -26.42
C PHE A 163 -10.41 -11.57 -25.95
N THR A 164 -9.91 -12.53 -26.72
CA THR A 164 -8.72 -13.32 -26.36
C THR A 164 -7.47 -12.46 -26.22
N GLY A 165 -7.21 -11.54 -27.14
CA GLY A 165 -6.06 -10.63 -27.08
C GLY A 165 -6.12 -9.70 -25.88
N MET A 166 -7.31 -9.13 -25.61
CA MET A 166 -7.51 -8.33 -24.40
C MET A 166 -7.33 -9.16 -23.13
N ALA A 167 -7.88 -10.38 -23.08
CA ALA A 167 -7.75 -11.28 -21.94
C ALA A 167 -6.27 -11.63 -21.64
N VAL A 168 -5.48 -11.94 -22.66
CA VAL A 168 -4.04 -12.19 -22.51
C VAL A 168 -3.31 -10.94 -22.00
N CYS A 169 -3.58 -9.78 -22.60
CA CYS A 169 -2.99 -8.52 -22.12
C CYS A 169 -3.38 -8.26 -20.66
N ARG A 170 -4.63 -8.54 -20.26
CA ARG A 170 -5.09 -8.39 -18.87
C ARG A 170 -4.39 -9.31 -17.90
N LEU A 171 -4.20 -10.58 -18.28
CA LEU A 171 -3.49 -11.54 -17.45
C LEU A 171 -2.05 -11.07 -17.20
N LEU A 172 -1.35 -10.70 -18.28
CA LEU A 172 0.03 -10.20 -18.19
C LEU A 172 0.11 -8.90 -17.39
N LEU A 173 -0.84 -7.99 -17.57
CA LEU A 173 -0.92 -6.75 -16.81
C LEU A 173 -1.05 -7.03 -15.30
N GLY A 174 -1.89 -7.99 -14.94
CA GLY A 174 -1.99 -8.51 -13.57
C GLY A 174 -0.65 -9.02 -13.03
N CYS A 175 0.10 -9.76 -13.85
CA CYS A 175 1.41 -10.26 -13.46
C CYS A 175 2.40 -9.12 -13.17
N PHE A 176 2.54 -8.14 -14.06
CA PHE A 176 3.53 -7.07 -13.87
C PHE A 176 3.14 -6.04 -12.81
N GLU A 177 1.85 -5.90 -12.49
CA GLU A 177 1.38 -4.96 -11.48
C GLU A 177 1.43 -5.52 -10.05
N SER A 178 1.49 -6.85 -9.89
CA SER A 178 1.40 -7.52 -8.58
C SER A 178 2.48 -7.17 -7.55
N PRO A 179 3.78 -7.01 -7.91
CA PRO A 179 4.81 -6.80 -6.89
C PRO A 179 4.89 -5.35 -6.39
N ILE A 180 4.21 -4.39 -7.02
CA ILE A 180 4.37 -2.97 -6.70
C ILE A 180 4.10 -2.72 -5.20
N THR A 181 2.97 -3.22 -4.71
CA THR A 181 2.56 -3.08 -3.29
C THR A 181 3.57 -3.71 -2.31
N PRO A 182 3.90 -5.01 -2.39
CA PRO A 182 4.83 -5.62 -1.47
C PRO A 182 6.25 -5.04 -1.56
N CYS A 183 6.74 -4.73 -2.78
CA CYS A 183 8.05 -4.09 -2.95
C CYS A 183 8.10 -2.71 -2.30
N PHE A 184 7.05 -1.90 -2.42
CA PHE A 184 6.97 -0.59 -1.78
C PHE A 184 6.92 -0.71 -0.26
N MET A 185 6.24 -1.73 0.28
CA MET A 185 6.29 -2.02 1.71
C MET A 185 7.69 -2.45 2.16
N MET A 186 8.42 -3.22 1.35
CA MET A 186 9.82 -3.56 1.64
C MET A 186 10.72 -2.33 1.64
N ILE A 187 10.59 -1.45 0.63
CA ILE A 187 11.32 -0.16 0.60
C ILE A 187 11.00 0.66 1.86
N VAL A 188 9.73 0.78 2.22
CA VAL A 188 9.33 1.51 3.43
C VAL A 188 9.93 0.86 4.69
N GLY A 189 9.94 -0.47 4.76
CA GLY A 189 10.57 -1.22 5.84
C GLY A 189 12.08 -1.01 5.96
N MET A 190 12.77 -0.81 4.83
CA MET A 190 14.23 -0.56 4.79
C MET A 190 14.60 0.87 5.18
N TRP A 191 13.85 1.87 4.70
CA TRP A 191 14.23 3.28 4.83
C TRP A 191 13.60 4.00 6.05
N TYR A 192 12.51 3.46 6.62
CA TYR A 192 11.76 4.11 7.70
C TYR A 192 11.69 3.29 8.99
N VAL A 193 11.63 4.02 10.11
CA VAL A 193 11.48 3.45 11.46
C VAL A 193 10.07 2.90 11.66
N ARG A 194 9.86 1.86 12.47
CA ARG A 194 8.59 1.12 12.67
C ARG A 194 7.42 2.04 13.03
N GLN A 195 7.68 3.09 13.82
CA GLN A 195 6.68 4.08 14.19
C GLN A 195 6.29 4.99 13.01
N GLU A 196 7.18 5.12 12.03
CA GLU A 196 7.02 5.98 10.88
C GLU A 196 6.30 5.30 9.71
N GLN A 197 6.50 3.99 9.53
CA GLN A 197 5.99 3.20 8.40
C GLN A 197 4.47 3.34 8.15
N PRO A 198 3.57 3.26 9.15
CA PRO A 198 2.12 3.28 8.90
C PRO A 198 1.62 4.58 8.28
N PHE A 199 2.20 5.72 8.67
CA PHE A 199 1.82 7.01 8.12
C PHE A 199 2.23 7.16 6.65
N ARG A 200 3.42 6.66 6.28
CA ARG A 200 3.92 6.71 4.90
C ARG A 200 3.16 5.73 4.01
N ALA A 201 2.83 4.56 4.55
CA ALA A 201 1.89 3.63 3.93
C ALA A 201 0.56 4.30 3.60
N GLY A 202 -0.03 5.02 4.56
CA GLY A 202 -1.26 5.78 4.35
C GLY A 202 -1.14 6.85 3.25
N ILE A 203 -0.01 7.56 3.17
CA ILE A 203 0.21 8.62 2.17
C ILE A 203 0.18 8.07 0.74
N PHE A 204 0.94 7.01 0.42
CA PHE A 204 0.90 6.52 -0.96
C PHE A 204 -0.42 5.81 -1.27
N TYR A 205 -1.07 5.16 -0.30
CA TYR A 205 -2.40 4.57 -0.51
C TYR A 205 -3.47 5.63 -0.79
N CYS A 206 -3.37 6.84 -0.21
CA CYS A 206 -4.33 7.90 -0.50
C CYS A 206 -4.23 8.38 -1.96
N CYS A 207 -3.10 8.14 -2.64
CA CYS A 207 -2.95 8.42 -4.06
C CYS A 207 -3.88 7.59 -4.95
N ASN A 208 -4.51 6.52 -4.46
CA ASN A 208 -5.58 5.84 -5.19
C ASN A 208 -6.75 6.79 -5.48
N GLY A 209 -7.19 7.57 -4.49
CA GLY A 209 -8.26 8.54 -4.69
C GLY A 209 -7.85 9.70 -5.62
N VAL A 210 -6.59 10.14 -5.50
CA VAL A 210 -6.00 11.14 -6.42
C VAL A 210 -5.94 10.60 -7.85
N GLY A 211 -5.52 9.36 -8.03
CA GLY A 211 -5.50 8.66 -9.32
C GLY A 211 -6.88 8.54 -9.93
N SER A 212 -7.92 8.33 -9.12
CA SER A 212 -9.31 8.37 -9.60
C SER A 212 -9.68 9.74 -10.19
N MET A 213 -9.28 10.83 -9.53
CA MET A 213 -9.56 12.19 -10.01
C MET A 213 -8.77 12.51 -11.28
N VAL A 214 -7.45 12.27 -11.24
CA VAL A 214 -6.53 12.57 -12.35
C VAL A 214 -6.87 11.71 -13.56
N GLY A 215 -7.14 10.42 -13.37
CA GLY A 215 -7.58 9.52 -14.45
C GLY A 215 -8.89 9.96 -15.09
N GLY A 216 -9.85 10.44 -14.29
CA GLY A 216 -11.09 11.03 -14.81
C GLY A 216 -10.84 12.30 -15.64
N LEU A 217 -9.96 13.19 -15.17
CA LEU A 217 -9.57 14.41 -15.90
C LEU A 217 -8.84 14.10 -17.22
N ILE A 218 -7.88 13.17 -17.20
CA ILE A 218 -7.15 12.72 -18.39
C ILE A 218 -8.13 12.12 -19.39
N THR A 219 -9.01 11.22 -18.94
CA THR A 219 -10.03 10.58 -19.80
C THR A 219 -10.98 11.61 -20.38
N TYR A 220 -11.36 12.65 -19.63
CA TYR A 220 -12.20 13.73 -20.14
C TYR A 220 -11.50 14.53 -21.24
N GLY A 221 -10.20 14.81 -21.09
CA GLY A 221 -9.40 15.46 -22.14
C GLY A 221 -9.28 14.61 -23.39
N ILE A 222 -9.01 13.31 -23.23
CA ILE A 222 -8.89 12.35 -24.35
C ILE A 222 -10.24 12.17 -25.05
N GLY A 223 -11.35 12.17 -24.31
CA GLY A 223 -12.69 12.00 -24.87
C GLY A 223 -13.17 13.14 -25.77
N GLN A 224 -12.44 14.25 -25.86
CA GLN A 224 -12.72 15.35 -26.78
C GLN A 224 -12.01 15.20 -28.13
N MET A 225 -11.18 14.17 -28.29
CA MET A 225 -10.48 13.92 -29.54
C MET A 225 -11.43 13.39 -30.62
N ASP A 226 -11.45 14.05 -31.77
CA ASP A 226 -12.19 13.60 -32.95
C ASP A 226 -11.27 12.79 -33.90
N GLY A 227 -11.76 11.67 -34.43
CA GLY A 227 -11.10 10.90 -35.49
C GLY A 227 -10.25 9.69 -35.06
N PHE A 228 -10.07 9.42 -33.76
CA PHE A 228 -9.42 8.20 -33.25
C PHE A 228 -10.28 7.54 -32.15
N PRO A 229 -10.40 6.20 -32.10
CA PRO A 229 -11.17 5.53 -31.06
C PRO A 229 -10.70 5.93 -29.66
N VAL A 230 -11.58 6.60 -28.91
CA VAL A 230 -11.26 7.22 -27.61
C VAL A 230 -10.69 6.18 -26.64
N TRP A 231 -11.28 4.99 -26.61
CA TRP A 231 -10.85 3.91 -25.72
C TRP A 231 -9.40 3.47 -25.98
N ARG A 232 -8.94 3.46 -27.24
CA ARG A 232 -7.55 3.14 -27.60
C ARG A 232 -6.61 4.26 -27.18
N ALA A 233 -7.02 5.52 -27.34
CA ALA A 233 -6.23 6.67 -26.91
C ALA A 233 -6.02 6.67 -25.39
N VAL A 234 -7.03 6.28 -24.61
CA VAL A 234 -6.92 6.11 -23.15
C VAL A 234 -5.81 5.13 -22.81
N PHE A 235 -5.79 3.93 -23.42
CA PHE A 235 -4.75 2.93 -23.17
C PHE A 235 -3.35 3.35 -23.64
N LEU A 236 -3.24 4.02 -24.80
CA LEU A 236 -1.96 4.50 -25.33
C LEU A 236 -1.35 5.62 -24.49
N ILE A 237 -2.14 6.62 -24.10
CA ILE A 237 -1.66 7.79 -23.35
C ILE A 237 -1.32 7.39 -21.91
N CYS A 238 -2.20 6.63 -21.25
CA CYS A 238 -1.93 6.16 -19.89
C CYS A 238 -0.72 5.21 -19.87
N GLY A 239 -0.65 4.26 -20.81
CA GLY A 239 0.48 3.34 -20.91
C GLY A 239 1.81 4.03 -21.22
N GLY A 240 1.79 5.01 -22.13
CA GLY A 240 2.96 5.84 -22.45
C GLY A 240 3.44 6.66 -21.23
N ALA A 241 2.51 7.27 -20.49
CA ALA A 241 2.84 7.98 -19.25
C ALA A 241 3.45 7.03 -18.20
N THR A 242 2.92 5.81 -18.07
CA THR A 242 3.44 4.78 -17.16
C THR A 242 4.84 4.30 -17.56
N ILE A 243 5.13 4.14 -18.86
CA ILE A 243 6.50 3.82 -19.33
C ILE A 243 7.47 4.95 -19.00
N LEU A 244 7.11 6.20 -19.30
CA LEU A 244 7.95 7.36 -18.98
C LEU A 244 8.21 7.45 -17.48
N TRP A 245 7.20 7.20 -16.66
CA TRP A 245 7.33 7.14 -15.21
C TRP A 245 8.22 5.97 -14.75
N GLY A 246 8.10 4.80 -15.36
CA GLY A 246 8.97 3.66 -15.11
C GLY A 246 10.44 3.94 -15.43
N ILE A 247 10.73 4.70 -16.49
CA ILE A 247 12.08 5.16 -16.81
C ILE A 247 12.58 6.15 -15.74
N LEU A 248 11.74 7.09 -15.30
CA LEU A 248 12.09 7.98 -14.19
C LEU A 248 12.36 7.20 -12.90
N MET A 249 11.55 6.19 -12.59
CA MET A 249 11.77 5.28 -11.47
C MET A 249 13.13 4.58 -11.59
N LEU A 250 13.50 4.10 -12.77
CA LEU A 250 14.77 3.42 -13.00
C LEU A 250 15.98 4.34 -12.72
N LEU A 251 15.85 5.63 -13.03
CA LEU A 251 16.91 6.63 -12.83
C LEU A 251 16.99 7.17 -11.40
N PHE A 252 15.84 7.31 -10.72
CA PHE A 252 15.74 8.02 -9.45
C PHE A 252 15.53 7.13 -8.22
N LEU A 253 15.02 5.90 -8.38
CA LEU A 253 14.75 5.00 -7.25
C LEU A 253 16.05 4.33 -6.79
N PRO A 254 16.51 4.58 -5.55
CA PRO A 254 17.73 3.96 -5.05
C PRO A 254 17.55 2.46 -4.83
N ASN A 255 18.56 1.68 -5.23
CA ASN A 255 18.56 0.22 -5.11
C ASN A 255 18.83 -0.29 -3.69
N SER A 256 19.67 0.42 -2.93
CA SER A 256 19.95 0.12 -1.51
C SER A 256 20.43 1.38 -0.80
N ILE A 257 20.46 1.34 0.54
CA ILE A 257 20.99 2.43 1.37
C ILE A 257 22.47 2.66 1.05
N LEU A 258 23.25 1.58 0.96
CA LEU A 258 24.69 1.61 0.70
C LEU A 258 25.04 2.02 -0.74
N SER A 259 24.23 1.62 -1.73
CA SER A 259 24.45 1.95 -3.15
C SER A 259 23.94 3.34 -3.53
N SER A 260 23.29 4.07 -2.62
CA SER A 260 22.65 5.35 -2.95
C SER A 260 23.68 6.48 -3.04
N LYS A 261 24.02 6.90 -4.26
CA LYS A 261 24.88 8.07 -4.53
C LYS A 261 24.25 9.41 -4.12
N ARG A 262 23.00 9.42 -3.63
CA ARG A 262 22.19 10.63 -3.38
C ARG A 262 22.27 11.11 -1.92
N PHE A 263 22.81 10.29 -1.02
CA PHE A 263 23.02 10.62 0.39
C PHE A 263 24.50 10.87 0.66
N SER A 264 24.81 11.78 1.58
CA SER A 264 26.19 11.95 2.06
C SER A 264 26.61 10.75 2.90
N VAL A 265 27.93 10.55 3.06
CA VAL A 265 28.48 9.49 3.92
C VAL A 265 27.89 9.54 5.33
N GLU A 266 27.79 10.74 5.92
CA GLU A 266 27.17 10.95 7.24
C GLU A 266 25.69 10.57 7.28
N GLU A 267 24.92 10.87 6.22
CA GLU A 267 23.52 10.47 6.11
C GLU A 267 23.37 8.95 5.95
N THR A 268 24.25 8.29 5.20
CA THR A 268 24.29 6.83 5.06
C THR A 268 24.61 6.14 6.39
N ILE A 269 25.58 6.66 7.15
CA ILE A 269 25.90 6.17 8.50
C ILE A 269 24.67 6.26 9.41
N MET A 270 23.99 7.41 9.41
CA MET A 270 22.77 7.61 10.21
C MET A 270 21.62 6.69 9.74
N LEU A 271 21.48 6.45 8.44
CA LEU A 271 20.48 5.49 7.90
C LEU A 271 20.76 4.06 8.35
N ILE A 272 22.03 3.63 8.35
CA ILE A 272 22.45 2.32 8.85
C ILE A 272 22.12 2.21 10.34
N GLY A 273 22.46 3.23 11.13
CA GLY A 273 22.16 3.28 12.57
C GLY A 273 20.66 3.21 12.87
N ARG A 274 19.84 3.93 12.10
CA ARG A 274 18.38 3.82 12.17
C ARG A 274 17.90 2.41 11.83
N GLY A 275 18.45 1.79 10.79
CA GLY A 275 18.14 0.41 10.43
C GLY A 275 18.43 -0.57 11.56
N LYS A 276 19.56 -0.40 12.27
CA LYS A 276 19.92 -1.21 13.45
C LYS A 276 18.96 -0.98 14.63
N GLN A 277 18.67 0.27 15.00
CA GLN A 277 17.70 0.59 16.07
C GLN A 277 16.31 -0.01 15.81
N ASN A 278 15.94 -0.09 14.54
CA ASN A 278 14.61 -0.50 14.15
C ASN A 278 14.37 -2.00 14.27
N HIS A 279 15.43 -2.81 14.48
CA HIS A 279 15.40 -4.28 14.46
C HIS A 279 14.63 -4.84 13.24
N THR A 280 14.44 -4.04 12.18
CA THR A 280 13.71 -4.42 10.96
C THR A 280 14.51 -5.39 10.11
N GLY A 281 15.71 -5.74 10.56
CA GLY A 281 16.65 -6.66 9.96
C GLY A 281 16.62 -8.10 10.48
N ILE A 282 15.73 -8.51 11.39
CA ILE A 282 15.46 -9.95 11.54
C ILE A 282 14.46 -10.34 10.46
N LEU A 283 14.90 -10.25 9.19
CA LEU A 283 14.33 -11.07 8.14
C LEU A 283 14.69 -12.49 8.54
N ASN A 284 13.82 -13.12 9.35
CA ASN A 284 14.07 -14.47 9.80
C ASN A 284 13.91 -15.34 8.57
N ARG A 285 15.04 -15.64 7.91
CA ARG A 285 15.07 -16.49 6.71
C ARG A 285 14.60 -17.91 7.04
N SER A 286 14.57 -18.27 8.33
CA SER A 286 13.99 -19.50 8.81
C SER A 286 12.46 -19.40 8.84
N ILE A 287 11.81 -20.20 8.01
CA ILE A 287 10.36 -20.36 8.04
C ILE A 287 10.01 -21.23 9.25
N LYS A 288 9.33 -20.63 10.24
CA LYS A 288 8.83 -21.36 11.40
C LYS A 288 7.45 -21.94 11.10
N TRP A 289 7.39 -23.23 10.79
CA TRP A 289 6.15 -23.93 10.45
C TRP A 289 5.07 -23.86 11.55
N TYR A 290 5.46 -23.82 12.82
CA TYR A 290 4.50 -23.68 13.92
C TYR A 290 3.77 -22.32 13.86
N GLN A 291 4.47 -21.23 13.50
CA GLN A 291 3.89 -19.90 13.34
C GLN A 291 2.93 -19.82 12.15
N ILE A 292 3.20 -20.58 11.07
CA ILE A 292 2.27 -20.73 9.94
C ILE A 292 0.99 -21.41 10.41
N ARG A 293 1.11 -22.53 11.13
CA ARG A 293 -0.06 -23.24 11.68
C ARG A 293 -0.86 -22.34 12.64
N GLU A 294 -0.17 -21.58 13.47
CA GLU A 294 -0.81 -20.62 14.37
C GLU A 294 -1.57 -19.53 13.58
N ALA A 295 -0.99 -18.98 12.52
CA ALA A 295 -1.67 -18.00 11.65
C ALA A 295 -2.95 -18.58 11.04
N LEU A 296 -2.91 -19.83 10.57
CA LEU A 296 -4.05 -20.48 9.91
C LEU A 296 -5.16 -20.90 10.86
N VAL A 297 -4.87 -21.07 12.16
CA VAL A 297 -5.86 -21.43 13.18
C VAL A 297 -6.40 -20.19 13.90
N ASP A 298 -5.68 -19.07 13.87
CA ASP A 298 -6.08 -17.84 14.56
C ASP A 298 -7.38 -17.25 13.94
N PRO A 299 -8.48 -17.18 14.72
CA PRO A 299 -9.74 -16.60 14.22
C PRO A 299 -9.60 -15.12 13.80
N GLN A 300 -8.61 -14.39 14.34
CA GLN A 300 -8.32 -13.02 13.90
C GLN A 300 -7.94 -12.96 12.42
N VAL A 301 -7.15 -13.93 11.92
CA VAL A 301 -6.75 -14.00 10.50
C VAL A 301 -7.98 -14.27 9.63
N TRP A 302 -8.83 -15.20 10.02
CA TRP A 302 -10.05 -15.53 9.28
C TRP A 302 -11.07 -14.39 9.26
N LEU A 303 -11.25 -13.68 10.36
CA LEU A 303 -12.11 -12.49 10.40
C LEU A 303 -11.58 -11.40 9.48
N LEU A 304 -10.27 -11.15 9.47
CA LEU A 304 -9.64 -10.19 8.54
C LEU A 304 -9.72 -10.66 7.08
N PHE A 305 -9.54 -11.94 6.82
CA PHE A 305 -9.72 -12.55 5.50
C PHE A 305 -11.13 -12.30 4.97
N LEU A 306 -12.16 -12.67 5.75
CA LEU A 306 -13.56 -12.47 5.36
C LEU A 306 -13.90 -10.98 5.22
N PHE A 307 -13.40 -10.13 6.11
CA PHE A 307 -13.61 -8.69 6.02
C PHE A 307 -13.07 -8.10 4.71
N THR A 308 -11.83 -8.46 4.35
CA THR A 308 -11.16 -8.00 3.12
C THR A 308 -11.80 -8.61 1.87
N LEU A 309 -12.17 -9.88 1.90
CA LEU A 309 -12.88 -10.56 0.81
C LEU A 309 -14.16 -9.80 0.43
N LEU A 310 -15.01 -9.51 1.42
CA LEU A 310 -16.25 -8.78 1.22
C LEU A 310 -16.00 -7.34 0.76
N ASN A 311 -14.94 -6.69 1.26
CA ASN A 311 -14.55 -5.34 0.85
C ASN A 311 -14.19 -5.30 -0.63
N GLU A 312 -13.35 -6.24 -1.07
CA GLU A 312 -12.90 -6.29 -2.46
C GLU A 312 -13.98 -6.80 -3.42
N THR A 313 -14.95 -7.57 -2.93
CA THR A 313 -16.18 -7.83 -3.71
C THR A 313 -16.95 -6.55 -3.99
N VAL A 314 -17.04 -5.63 -3.02
CA VAL A 314 -17.62 -4.29 -3.26
C VAL A 314 -16.74 -3.49 -4.23
N ASN A 315 -15.42 -3.51 -4.03
CA ASN A 315 -14.46 -2.81 -4.88
C ASN A 315 -14.57 -3.25 -6.35
N GLY A 316 -14.40 -4.54 -6.63
CA GLY A 316 -14.43 -5.08 -7.99
C GLY A 316 -15.74 -4.77 -8.73
N GLY A 317 -16.87 -4.74 -8.03
CA GLY A 317 -18.14 -4.31 -8.58
C GLY A 317 -18.19 -2.81 -8.90
N VAL A 318 -17.95 -1.97 -7.90
CA VAL A 318 -18.06 -0.50 -8.02
C VAL A 318 -17.01 0.08 -8.97
N ALA A 319 -15.78 -0.41 -8.93
CA ALA A 319 -14.68 0.09 -9.76
C ALA A 319 -14.95 -0.13 -11.25
N ASN A 320 -15.43 -1.31 -11.64
CA ASN A 320 -15.68 -1.64 -13.04
C ASN A 320 -17.02 -1.07 -13.54
N PHE A 321 -18.11 -1.25 -12.79
CA PHE A 321 -19.47 -0.90 -13.24
C PHE A 321 -19.96 0.47 -12.76
N GLY A 322 -19.27 1.13 -11.83
CA GLY A 322 -19.69 2.42 -11.27
C GLY A 322 -19.92 3.49 -12.33
N LYS A 323 -19.01 3.62 -13.30
CA LYS A 323 -19.16 4.59 -14.40
C LYS A 323 -20.26 4.20 -15.39
N LEU A 324 -20.51 2.90 -15.59
CA LEU A 324 -21.62 2.41 -16.42
C LEU A 324 -22.98 2.75 -15.79
N ILE A 325 -23.09 2.73 -14.45
CA ILE A 325 -24.31 3.20 -13.76
C ILE A 325 -24.55 4.68 -14.03
N ILE A 326 -23.51 5.51 -13.99
CA ILE A 326 -23.63 6.96 -14.30
C ILE A 326 -23.96 7.19 -15.78
N ARG A 327 -23.38 6.39 -16.68
CA ARG A 327 -23.73 6.39 -18.11
C ARG A 327 -25.21 6.12 -18.33
N GLY A 328 -25.85 5.30 -17.50
CA GLY A 328 -27.30 5.09 -17.53
C GLY A 328 -28.13 6.31 -17.10
N LEU A 329 -27.55 7.29 -16.40
CA LEU A 329 -28.23 8.53 -15.99
C LEU A 329 -28.11 9.65 -17.02
N VAL A 330 -27.07 9.59 -17.86
CA VAL A 330 -26.63 10.70 -18.71
C VAL A 330 -26.19 10.19 -20.07
N SER A 331 -26.72 10.80 -21.13
CA SER A 331 -26.50 10.36 -22.51
C SER A 331 -25.08 10.60 -23.06
N SER A 332 -24.29 11.51 -22.44
CA SER A 332 -22.95 11.91 -22.92
C SER A 332 -21.82 11.23 -22.15
N SER A 333 -20.79 10.75 -22.88
CA SER A 333 -19.69 9.95 -22.30
C SER A 333 -18.74 10.88 -21.55
N LEU A 334 -18.51 12.05 -22.15
CA LEU A 334 -17.79 13.16 -21.55
C LEU A 334 -18.43 13.58 -20.23
N LEU A 335 -19.75 13.78 -20.21
CA LEU A 335 -20.44 14.19 -18.99
C LEU A 335 -20.41 13.09 -17.93
N THR A 336 -20.48 11.81 -18.32
CA THR A 336 -20.31 10.66 -17.41
C THR A 336 -18.93 10.69 -16.74
N THR A 337 -17.87 10.92 -17.52
CA THR A 337 -16.50 11.00 -17.02
C THR A 337 -16.33 12.16 -16.04
N VAL A 338 -16.83 13.35 -16.37
CA VAL A 338 -16.78 14.53 -15.47
C VAL A 338 -17.51 14.26 -14.17
N LEU A 339 -18.72 13.70 -14.25
CA LEU A 339 -19.53 13.38 -13.08
C LEU A 339 -18.91 12.31 -12.20
N SER A 340 -17.94 11.53 -12.69
CA SER A 340 -17.21 10.54 -11.89
C SER A 340 -16.05 11.13 -11.07
N ILE A 341 -15.52 12.30 -11.46
CA ILE A 341 -14.35 12.92 -10.82
C ILE A 341 -14.55 13.18 -9.31
N PRO A 342 -15.70 13.72 -8.84
CA PRO A 342 -15.89 14.02 -7.43
C PRO A 342 -15.78 12.80 -6.51
N GLN A 343 -16.04 11.60 -7.02
CA GLN A 343 -15.90 10.35 -6.24
C GLN A 343 -14.48 10.19 -5.68
N GLY A 344 -13.44 10.52 -6.46
CA GLY A 344 -12.06 10.44 -5.99
C GLY A 344 -11.78 11.43 -4.85
N ALA A 345 -12.37 12.62 -4.89
CA ALA A 345 -12.23 13.61 -3.81
C ALA A 345 -12.91 13.13 -2.51
N PHE A 346 -14.11 12.55 -2.61
CA PHE A 346 -14.78 11.92 -1.47
C PHE A 346 -13.97 10.76 -0.91
N GLN A 347 -13.39 9.92 -1.76
CA GLN A 347 -12.51 8.83 -1.35
C GLN A 347 -11.28 9.34 -0.58
N VAL A 348 -10.60 10.38 -1.08
CA VAL A 348 -9.47 11.02 -0.36
C VAL A 348 -9.93 11.56 0.99
N PHE A 349 -11.06 12.26 1.04
CA PHE A 349 -11.63 12.79 2.27
C PHE A 349 -11.91 11.68 3.30
N PHE A 350 -12.54 10.57 2.89
CA PHE A 350 -12.82 9.46 3.78
C PHE A 350 -11.54 8.76 4.25
N ILE A 351 -10.55 8.55 3.38
CA ILE A 351 -9.29 7.88 3.76
C ILE A 351 -8.53 8.74 4.77
N LEU A 352 -8.38 10.05 4.51
CA LEU A 352 -7.66 10.96 5.39
C LEU A 352 -8.38 11.13 6.74
N SER A 353 -9.70 11.31 6.73
CA SER A 353 -10.46 11.44 7.98
C SER A 353 -10.40 10.18 8.84
N GLY A 354 -10.55 8.98 8.25
CA GLY A 354 -10.51 7.74 9.03
C GLY A 354 -9.12 7.39 9.55
N THR A 355 -8.07 7.61 8.76
CA THR A 355 -6.69 7.38 9.19
C THR A 355 -6.24 8.40 10.25
N TYR A 356 -6.63 9.67 10.11
CA TYR A 356 -6.41 10.69 11.13
C TYR A 356 -7.11 10.34 12.45
N LEU A 357 -8.39 9.97 12.39
CA LEU A 357 -9.18 9.61 13.57
C LEU A 357 -8.61 8.37 14.28
N SER A 358 -8.22 7.36 13.51
CA SER A 358 -7.53 6.16 14.01
C SER A 358 -6.17 6.47 14.66
N SER A 359 -5.50 7.53 14.23
CA SER A 359 -4.21 7.93 14.79
C SER A 359 -4.37 8.79 16.04
N ARG A 360 -5.45 9.59 16.12
CA ARG A 360 -5.71 10.51 17.23
C ARG A 360 -6.32 9.83 18.46
N PHE A 361 -7.17 8.84 18.23
CA PHE A 361 -7.91 8.12 19.28
C PHE A 361 -7.41 6.69 19.42
N LYS A 362 -7.16 6.26 20.65
CA LYS A 362 -6.73 4.88 20.95
C LYS A 362 -7.95 3.94 20.88
N ASN A 363 -7.75 2.71 20.41
CA ASN A 363 -8.73 1.61 20.47
C ASN A 363 -10.06 1.84 19.72
N ILE A 364 -10.03 2.68 18.68
CA ILE A 364 -11.20 3.02 17.87
C ILE A 364 -11.18 2.37 16.47
N ARG A 365 -10.15 1.59 16.10
CA ARG A 365 -9.95 1.16 14.70
C ARG A 365 -11.11 0.31 14.19
N THR A 366 -11.54 -0.69 14.95
CA THR A 366 -12.72 -1.51 14.61
C THR A 366 -14.02 -0.72 14.56
N VAL A 367 -14.15 0.34 15.36
CA VAL A 367 -15.32 1.22 15.34
C VAL A 367 -15.33 2.05 14.07
N ILE A 368 -14.19 2.62 13.67
CA ILE A 368 -14.05 3.36 12.42
C ILE A 368 -14.36 2.44 11.24
N MET A 369 -13.84 1.20 11.23
CA MET A 369 -14.13 0.22 10.19
C MET A 369 -15.64 -0.02 10.02
N ALA A 370 -16.40 -0.11 11.11
CA ALA A 370 -17.85 -0.29 11.06
C ALA A 370 -18.61 1.00 10.68
N VAL A 371 -18.24 2.14 11.25
CA VAL A 371 -18.91 3.43 11.03
C VAL A 371 -18.74 3.91 9.59
N TYR A 372 -17.56 3.72 8.99
CA TYR A 372 -17.29 4.12 7.60
C TYR A 372 -17.96 3.22 6.56
N LEU A 373 -18.64 2.14 6.98
CA LEU A 373 -19.52 1.37 6.09
C LEU A 373 -20.94 1.96 6.01
N ILE A 374 -21.35 2.81 6.97
CA ILE A 374 -22.67 3.44 6.97
C ILE A 374 -22.89 4.31 5.71
N PRO A 375 -21.94 5.17 5.29
CA PRO A 375 -22.10 5.92 4.04
C PRO A 375 -22.14 5.01 2.82
N THR A 376 -21.41 3.88 2.80
CA THR A 376 -21.49 2.87 1.73
C THR A 376 -22.87 2.23 1.64
N VAL A 377 -23.43 1.78 2.78
CA VAL A 377 -24.79 1.23 2.86
C VAL A 377 -25.83 2.26 2.40
N THR A 378 -25.67 3.52 2.82
CA THR A 378 -26.56 4.61 2.41
C THR A 378 -26.44 4.87 0.91
N GLY A 379 -25.22 4.95 0.39
CA GLY A 379 -24.94 5.22 -1.02
C GLY A 379 -25.47 4.14 -1.96
N VAL A 380 -25.31 2.86 -1.61
CA VAL A 380 -25.86 1.77 -2.43
C VAL A 380 -27.39 1.73 -2.39
N CYS A 381 -28.00 2.03 -1.24
CA CYS A 381 -29.46 2.16 -1.14
C CYS A 381 -29.99 3.28 -2.05
N LEU A 382 -29.31 4.43 -2.09
CA LEU A 382 -29.63 5.53 -3.00
C LEU A 382 -29.46 5.12 -4.48
N LEU A 383 -28.36 4.44 -4.81
CA LEU A 383 -28.12 3.95 -6.18
C LEU A 383 -29.16 2.95 -6.65
N TRP A 384 -29.69 2.12 -5.74
CA TRP A 384 -30.62 1.05 -6.06
C TRP A 384 -32.08 1.49 -6.10
N LYS A 385 -32.54 2.26 -5.12
CA LYS A 385 -33.97 2.53 -4.90
C LYS A 385 -34.44 3.88 -5.44
N LEU A 386 -33.54 4.84 -5.64
CA LEU A 386 -33.95 6.18 -6.05
C LEU A 386 -34.36 6.19 -7.53
N PRO A 387 -35.49 6.82 -7.89
CA PRO A 387 -35.87 6.96 -9.29
C PRO A 387 -34.81 7.75 -10.05
N ARG A 388 -34.48 7.32 -11.26
CA ARG A 388 -33.43 7.92 -12.11
C ARG A 388 -33.74 9.37 -12.52
N THR A 389 -34.99 9.81 -12.35
CA THR A 389 -35.38 11.23 -12.45
C THR A 389 -34.66 12.10 -11.43
N ASN A 390 -34.40 11.58 -10.22
CA ASN A 390 -33.61 12.27 -9.20
C ASN A 390 -32.11 12.01 -9.41
N ARG A 391 -31.56 12.61 -10.47
CA ARG A 391 -30.15 12.45 -10.88
C ARG A 391 -29.18 12.85 -9.77
N TYR A 392 -29.48 13.92 -9.04
CA TYR A 392 -28.62 14.43 -7.96
C TYR A 392 -28.49 13.45 -6.80
N GLY A 393 -29.60 12.84 -6.36
CA GLY A 393 -29.56 11.87 -5.27
C GLY A 393 -28.81 10.58 -5.64
N VAL A 394 -28.93 10.12 -6.90
CA VAL A 394 -28.17 8.97 -7.39
C VAL A 394 -26.67 9.29 -7.47
N LEU A 395 -26.30 10.47 -7.99
CA LEU A 395 -24.91 10.91 -8.04
C LEU A 395 -24.30 11.07 -6.65
N PHE A 396 -25.04 11.65 -5.71
CA PHE A 396 -24.59 11.74 -4.32
C PHE A 396 -24.37 10.35 -3.71
N GLY A 397 -25.27 9.40 -3.99
CA GLY A 397 -25.10 8.00 -3.63
C GLY A 397 -23.80 7.40 -4.16
N TYR A 398 -23.48 7.64 -5.44
CA TYR A 398 -22.21 7.22 -6.04
C TYR A 398 -20.97 7.79 -5.33
N TYR A 399 -21.00 9.06 -4.93
CA TYR A 399 -19.87 9.72 -4.27
C TYR A 399 -19.60 9.18 -2.86
N ILE A 400 -20.65 8.92 -2.08
CA ILE A 400 -20.49 8.45 -0.70
C ILE A 400 -20.18 6.96 -0.60
N VAL A 401 -20.42 6.16 -1.66
CA VAL A 401 -20.12 4.72 -1.66
C VAL A 401 -18.65 4.45 -1.33
N GLY A 402 -17.72 5.29 -1.79
CA GLY A 402 -16.27 5.10 -1.63
C GLY A 402 -15.73 5.08 -0.19
N SER A 403 -16.57 5.30 0.83
CA SER A 403 -16.15 5.26 2.24
C SER A 403 -15.64 3.89 2.70
N PHE A 404 -16.05 2.79 2.06
CA PHE A 404 -15.60 1.42 2.40
C PHE A 404 -14.08 1.24 2.25
N VAL A 405 -13.43 2.05 1.41
CA VAL A 405 -11.98 2.00 1.16
C VAL A 405 -11.21 2.39 2.41
N THR A 406 -11.75 3.30 3.22
CA THR A 406 -11.16 3.63 4.53
C THR A 406 -11.14 2.43 5.46
N SER A 407 -12.23 1.65 5.49
CA SER A 407 -12.30 0.45 6.31
C SER A 407 -11.30 -0.62 5.85
N LEU A 408 -11.05 -0.73 4.54
CA LEU A 408 -10.00 -1.60 3.99
C LEU A 408 -8.61 -1.19 4.45
N VAL A 409 -8.25 0.09 4.34
CA VAL A 409 -6.92 0.60 4.73
C VAL A 409 -6.64 0.25 6.19
N LEU A 410 -7.63 0.38 7.08
CA LEU A 410 -7.47 -0.02 8.48
C LEU A 410 -7.35 -1.53 8.66
N ALA A 411 -8.14 -2.33 7.91
CA ALA A 411 -8.07 -3.79 7.94
C ALA A 411 -6.69 -4.31 7.50
N LEU A 412 -6.12 -3.77 6.43
CA LEU A 412 -4.80 -4.17 5.91
C LEU A 412 -3.65 -3.85 6.89
N GLN A 413 -3.82 -2.88 7.78
CA GLN A 413 -2.84 -2.54 8.81
C GLN A 413 -2.95 -3.38 10.09
N MET A 414 -4.05 -4.13 10.25
CA MET A 414 -4.29 -4.97 11.45
C MET A 414 -3.26 -6.09 11.59
N PRO A 415 -2.92 -6.90 10.56
CA PRO A 415 -1.91 -7.96 10.70
C PRO A 415 -0.56 -7.43 11.22
N SER A 416 -0.12 -6.28 10.71
CA SER A 416 1.15 -5.67 11.10
C SER A 416 1.19 -5.16 12.55
N SER A 417 0.03 -4.87 13.14
CA SER A 417 -0.08 -4.29 14.49
C SER A 417 -0.58 -5.29 15.54
N ASN A 418 -1.36 -6.30 15.14
CA ASN A 418 -2.01 -7.25 16.02
C ASN A 418 -1.46 -8.68 15.92
N MET A 419 -0.34 -8.88 15.23
CA MET A 419 0.33 -10.20 15.15
C MET A 419 1.82 -10.08 15.48
N GLY A 420 2.23 -10.89 16.44
CA GLY A 420 3.62 -11.14 16.81
C GLY A 420 4.16 -12.33 16.02
N GLY A 421 5.48 -12.44 15.91
CA GLY A 421 6.13 -13.46 15.09
C GLY A 421 6.24 -13.05 13.62
N TYR A 422 7.45 -13.06 13.09
CA TYR A 422 7.74 -12.68 11.71
C TYR A 422 7.01 -13.58 10.71
N THR A 423 7.13 -14.90 10.86
CA THR A 423 6.49 -15.87 9.96
C THR A 423 4.96 -15.80 10.08
N LYS A 424 4.40 -15.70 11.29
CA LYS A 424 2.94 -15.58 11.50
C LYS A 424 2.37 -14.34 10.79
N ARG A 425 3.03 -13.18 10.97
CA ARG A 425 2.60 -11.90 10.37
C ARG A 425 2.68 -11.94 8.85
N VAL A 426 3.74 -12.48 8.27
CA VAL A 426 3.88 -12.60 6.80
C VAL A 426 2.81 -13.53 6.24
N THR A 427 2.58 -14.69 6.86
CA THR A 427 1.52 -15.63 6.46
C THR A 427 0.14 -15.00 6.54
N ALA A 428 -0.19 -14.32 7.63
CA ALA A 428 -1.48 -13.63 7.77
C ALA A 428 -1.67 -12.53 6.73
N THR A 429 -0.62 -11.76 6.43
CA THR A 429 -0.64 -10.72 5.40
C THR A 429 -0.91 -11.33 4.02
N ALA A 430 -0.20 -12.41 3.66
CA ALA A 430 -0.42 -13.13 2.41
C ALA A 430 -1.85 -13.70 2.30
N PHE A 431 -2.40 -14.21 3.41
CA PHE A 431 -3.77 -14.72 3.45
C PHE A 431 -4.80 -13.60 3.22
N VAL A 432 -4.59 -12.43 3.82
CA VAL A 432 -5.44 -11.25 3.57
C VAL A 432 -5.33 -10.76 2.12
N PHE A 433 -4.15 -10.80 1.51
CA PHE A 433 -3.97 -10.49 0.08
C PHE A 433 -4.66 -11.50 -0.85
N LEU A 434 -4.69 -12.79 -0.48
CA LEU A 434 -5.46 -13.80 -1.19
C LEU A 434 -6.96 -13.44 -1.20
N ALA A 435 -7.51 -13.05 -0.05
CA ALA A 435 -8.89 -12.54 0.04
C ALA A 435 -9.11 -11.32 -0.85
N TYR A 436 -8.13 -10.43 -0.92
CA TYR A 436 -8.20 -9.23 -1.76
C TYR A 436 -8.37 -9.59 -3.25
N CYS A 437 -7.59 -10.55 -3.75
CA CYS A 437 -7.68 -10.99 -5.14
C CYS A 437 -9.01 -11.72 -5.43
N ILE A 438 -9.40 -12.65 -4.55
CA ILE A 438 -10.65 -13.42 -4.72
C ILE A 438 -11.87 -12.47 -4.72
N GLY A 439 -11.90 -11.47 -3.84
CA GLY A 439 -13.01 -10.54 -3.75
C GLY A 439 -13.22 -9.78 -5.05
N ASN A 440 -12.13 -9.27 -5.63
CA ASN A 440 -12.16 -8.55 -6.91
C ASN A 440 -12.51 -9.43 -8.11
N ILE A 441 -12.28 -10.75 -8.04
CA ILE A 441 -12.76 -11.71 -9.04
C ILE A 441 -14.27 -11.89 -8.92
N ILE A 442 -14.80 -12.02 -7.70
CA ILE A 442 -16.24 -12.26 -7.47
C ILE A 442 -17.08 -11.02 -7.83
N GLY A 443 -16.62 -9.82 -7.47
CA GLY A 443 -17.38 -8.58 -7.55
C GLY A 443 -18.04 -8.29 -8.91
N PRO A 444 -17.29 -8.28 -10.03
CA PRO A 444 -17.82 -7.99 -11.36
C PRO A 444 -18.96 -8.92 -11.78
N HIS A 445 -18.92 -10.20 -11.40
CA HIS A 445 -19.92 -11.19 -11.82
C HIS A 445 -21.32 -10.98 -11.21
N ALA A 446 -21.44 -10.13 -10.19
CA ALA A 446 -22.73 -9.76 -9.61
C ALA A 446 -23.49 -8.70 -10.43
N PHE A 447 -22.81 -8.04 -11.38
CA PHE A 447 -23.37 -6.98 -12.20
C PHE A 447 -23.87 -7.56 -13.53
N LEU A 448 -25.12 -8.05 -13.50
CA LEU A 448 -25.74 -8.71 -14.65
C LEU A 448 -26.15 -7.71 -15.73
N ALA A 449 -25.78 -8.02 -16.98
CA ALA A 449 -26.13 -7.23 -18.16
C ALA A 449 -27.65 -7.01 -18.30
N ALA A 450 -28.45 -8.04 -17.98
CA ALA A 450 -29.90 -8.01 -18.06
C ALA A 450 -30.57 -7.00 -17.10
N GLU A 451 -29.83 -6.54 -16.08
CA GLU A 451 -30.32 -5.58 -15.09
C GLU A 451 -29.79 -4.16 -15.32
N ALA A 452 -29.07 -3.93 -16.42
CA ALA A 452 -28.61 -2.60 -16.78
C ALA A 452 -29.81 -1.62 -16.95
N PRO A 453 -29.67 -0.34 -16.55
CA PRO A 453 -28.48 0.31 -15.97
C PRO A 453 -28.43 0.27 -14.43
N VAL A 454 -29.39 -0.39 -13.77
CA VAL A 454 -29.52 -0.36 -12.30
C VAL A 454 -28.62 -1.38 -11.62
N TYR A 455 -28.42 -2.54 -12.25
CA TYR A 455 -27.66 -3.66 -11.70
C TYR A 455 -28.12 -4.00 -10.27
N ALA A 456 -29.40 -4.36 -10.14
CA ALA A 456 -30.06 -4.55 -8.85
C ALA A 456 -29.39 -5.66 -8.01
N THR A 457 -28.94 -6.74 -8.64
CA THR A 457 -28.23 -7.84 -8.01
C THR A 457 -26.86 -7.40 -7.49
N GLY A 458 -26.12 -6.60 -8.27
CA GLY A 458 -24.86 -5.99 -7.82
C GLY A 458 -25.06 -5.06 -6.62
N CYS A 459 -26.11 -4.24 -6.62
CA CYS A 459 -26.45 -3.38 -5.49
C CYS A 459 -26.81 -4.19 -4.23
N LYS A 460 -27.59 -5.27 -4.37
CA LYS A 460 -27.94 -6.18 -3.25
C LYS A 460 -26.70 -6.86 -2.68
N LEU A 461 -25.78 -7.30 -3.54
CA LEU A 461 -24.52 -7.91 -3.10
C LEU A 461 -23.68 -6.92 -2.30
N ILE A 462 -23.50 -5.70 -2.81
CA ILE A 462 -22.75 -4.65 -2.09
C ILE A 462 -23.36 -4.38 -0.73
N LEU A 463 -24.69 -4.26 -0.65
CA LEU A 463 -25.40 -4.07 0.61
C LEU A 463 -25.17 -5.23 1.58
N ALA A 464 -25.30 -6.48 1.12
CA ALA A 464 -25.07 -7.66 1.92
C ALA A 464 -23.61 -7.73 2.43
N CYS A 465 -22.63 -7.48 1.56
CA CYS A 465 -21.22 -7.43 1.91
C CYS A 465 -20.95 -6.36 2.98
N ALA A 466 -21.44 -5.13 2.78
CA ALA A 466 -21.22 -4.04 3.73
C ALA A 466 -21.82 -4.32 5.11
N LEU A 467 -23.03 -4.88 5.17
CA LEU A 467 -23.66 -5.26 6.45
C LEU A 467 -22.91 -6.41 7.13
N CYS A 468 -22.50 -7.42 6.38
CA CYS A 468 -21.68 -8.52 6.92
C CYS A 468 -20.33 -8.02 7.45
N GLN A 469 -19.70 -7.06 6.76
CA GLN A 469 -18.46 -6.44 7.23
C GLN A 469 -18.64 -5.67 8.54
N MET A 470 -19.78 -4.99 8.75
CA MET A 470 -20.07 -4.35 10.04
C MET A 470 -20.15 -5.38 11.17
N VAL A 471 -20.79 -6.53 10.92
CA VAL A 471 -20.87 -7.64 11.88
C VAL A 471 -19.47 -8.21 12.18
N ILE A 472 -18.67 -8.45 11.14
CA ILE A 472 -17.30 -8.97 11.28
C ILE A 472 -16.40 -7.98 12.04
N ALA A 473 -16.51 -6.68 11.79
CA ALA A 473 -15.78 -5.65 12.55
C ALA A 473 -16.16 -5.68 14.05
N GLY A 474 -17.45 -5.90 14.35
CA GLY A 474 -17.94 -6.12 15.71
C GLY A 474 -17.37 -7.39 16.34
N MET A 475 -17.39 -8.52 15.63
CA MET A 475 -16.80 -9.79 16.08
C MET A 475 -15.30 -9.66 16.35
N LEU A 476 -14.57 -8.98 15.46
CA LEU A 476 -13.15 -8.70 15.62
C LEU A 476 -12.90 -7.88 16.88
N ARG A 477 -13.67 -6.82 17.12
CA ARG A 477 -13.57 -6.01 18.34
C ARG A 477 -13.79 -6.85 19.60
N VAL A 478 -14.84 -7.67 19.63
CA VAL A 478 -15.15 -8.54 20.78
C VAL A 478 -14.02 -9.54 21.04
N LEU A 479 -13.49 -10.16 19.99
CA LEU A 479 -12.39 -11.11 20.09
C LEU A 479 -11.13 -10.44 20.66
N LEU A 480 -10.73 -9.30 20.11
CA LEU A 480 -9.53 -8.56 20.55
C LEU A 480 -9.70 -8.02 21.98
N ALA A 481 -10.87 -7.50 22.32
CA ALA A 481 -11.17 -7.03 23.68
C ALA A 481 -11.16 -8.17 24.70
N ARG A 482 -11.69 -9.35 24.35
CA ARG A 482 -11.61 -10.55 25.19
C ARG A 482 -10.17 -10.98 25.41
N ARG A 483 -9.34 -11.03 24.35
CA ARG A 483 -7.91 -11.35 24.46
C ARG A 483 -7.16 -10.37 25.37
N ASN A 484 -7.42 -9.07 25.23
CA ASN A 484 -6.83 -8.05 26.10
C ASN A 484 -7.25 -8.22 27.56
N ARG A 485 -8.54 -8.44 27.83
CA ARG A 485 -9.07 -8.62 29.20
C ARG A 485 -8.53 -9.89 29.87
N GLN A 486 -8.42 -11.00 29.14
CA GLN A 486 -7.83 -12.23 29.66
C GLN A 486 -6.36 -12.03 30.07
N ARG A 487 -5.61 -11.24 29.31
CA ARG A 487 -4.22 -10.90 29.61
C ARG A 487 -4.08 -9.93 30.78
N GLU A 488 -4.96 -8.92 30.89
CA GLU A 488 -5.02 -8.05 32.08
C GLU A 488 -5.28 -8.87 33.35
N PHE A 489 -6.20 -9.83 33.27
CA PHE A 489 -6.47 -10.73 34.39
C PHE A 489 -5.25 -11.60 34.73
N ALA A 490 -4.59 -12.21 33.75
CA ALA A 490 -3.39 -13.03 33.97
C ALA A 490 -2.25 -12.25 34.63
N VAL A 491 -1.97 -11.02 34.17
CA VAL A 491 -0.94 -10.14 34.75
C VAL A 491 -1.30 -9.72 36.18
N THR A 492 -2.59 -9.44 36.44
CA THR A 492 -3.05 -9.05 37.78
C THR A 492 -3.00 -10.22 38.77
N THR A 493 -3.25 -11.45 38.29
CA THR A 493 -3.28 -12.67 39.11
C THR A 493 -1.88 -13.23 39.39
N ALA A 494 -0.92 -13.01 38.48
CA ALA A 494 0.46 -13.48 38.63
C ALA A 494 1.28 -12.70 39.68
N GLY A 495 0.75 -11.56 40.20
CA GLY A 495 1.49 -10.68 41.10
C GLY A 495 2.59 -9.92 40.37
N SER A 496 2.83 -8.67 40.75
CA SER A 496 3.88 -7.82 40.21
C SER A 496 5.28 -8.33 40.60
N GLY A 497 5.77 -9.38 39.93
CA GLY A 497 6.99 -10.10 40.29
C GLY A 497 7.80 -10.64 39.11
N GLY A 498 7.83 -9.89 37.99
CA GLY A 498 8.66 -10.22 36.84
C GLY A 498 9.14 -8.96 36.14
N ASP A 499 9.87 -8.11 36.88
CA ASP A 499 10.76 -7.13 36.28
C ASP A 499 12.04 -7.88 35.88
N GLU A 500 12.06 -8.43 34.67
CA GLU A 500 13.29 -8.74 33.96
C GLU A 500 13.19 -8.12 32.57
N GLY A 501 13.86 -6.98 32.42
CA GLY A 501 14.04 -6.25 31.17
C GLY A 501 14.92 -6.99 30.15
N GLY A 502 14.58 -8.25 29.83
CA GLY A 502 15.42 -9.12 29.03
C GLY A 502 14.63 -10.11 28.17
N GLU A 503 13.74 -9.67 27.28
CA GLU A 503 13.15 -10.59 26.29
C GLU A 503 12.70 -9.93 24.98
N VAL A 504 13.46 -8.95 24.48
CA VAL A 504 13.26 -8.42 23.11
C VAL A 504 13.90 -9.32 22.04
N MET A 505 14.57 -10.42 22.44
CA MET A 505 15.45 -11.20 21.57
C MET A 505 14.80 -12.43 20.91
N ALA A 506 13.63 -12.87 21.36
CA ALA A 506 12.94 -14.02 20.77
C ALA A 506 11.81 -13.57 19.83
N ASP A 507 11.84 -14.05 18.58
CA ASP A 507 10.77 -13.90 17.58
C ASP A 507 9.55 -14.76 17.98
N LEU A 508 8.91 -14.35 19.09
CA LEU A 508 7.74 -14.95 19.73
C LEU A 508 6.46 -14.47 19.05
N THR A 509 5.45 -15.35 18.96
CA THR A 509 4.13 -14.99 18.44
C THR A 509 3.34 -14.12 19.42
N ASP A 510 2.24 -13.51 18.96
CA ASP A 510 1.36 -12.76 19.87
C ASP A 510 0.76 -13.67 20.94
N PHE A 511 0.57 -14.98 20.70
CA PHE A 511 0.11 -15.92 21.73
C PHE A 511 1.17 -16.26 22.77
N GLU A 512 2.44 -16.32 22.36
CA GLU A 512 3.58 -16.62 23.24
C GLU A 512 3.98 -15.41 24.09
N ASN A 513 3.93 -14.20 23.52
CA ASN A 513 4.30 -12.98 24.24
C ASN A 513 3.19 -12.51 25.20
N SER A 514 3.39 -12.69 26.50
CA SER A 514 2.44 -12.32 27.57
C SER A 514 2.20 -10.80 27.69
N GLN A 515 3.17 -9.96 27.30
CA GLN A 515 3.06 -8.50 27.34
C GLN A 515 2.39 -7.91 26.08
N PHE A 516 2.16 -8.71 25.03
CA PHE A 516 1.55 -8.23 23.79
C PHE A 516 0.11 -7.75 24.01
N ARG A 517 -0.20 -6.55 23.50
CA ARG A 517 -1.52 -5.91 23.57
C ARG A 517 -2.10 -5.72 22.16
N TYR A 518 -3.31 -6.20 21.96
CA TYR A 518 -4.01 -6.04 20.68
C TYR A 518 -4.62 -4.64 20.58
N VAL A 519 -4.50 -4.03 19.40
CA VAL A 519 -5.14 -2.75 19.07
C VAL A 519 -6.58 -3.00 18.65
N LEU A 520 -7.52 -2.33 19.31
CA LEU A 520 -8.96 -2.42 19.03
C LEU A 520 -9.41 -1.51 17.90
#